data_AF-A0A133UHP0-F1
#
_entry.id   AF-A0A133UHP0-F1
#
_cell.length_a   1.000
_cell.length_b   1.000
_cell.length_c   1.000
_cell.angle_alpha   90.00
_cell.angle_beta   90.00
_cell.angle_gamma   90.00
#
_symmetry.space_group_name_H-M   'P 1'
#
loop_
_entity.id
_entity.type
_entity.pdbx_description
1 polymer ?
#
loop_
_entity_poly.entity_id
_entity_poly.type
_entity_poly.pdbx_seq_one_letter_code
_entity_poly.pdbx_strand_id
1 'polypeptide(L)' 'MPICFMCEEEKSNENLQNHHLIPGFLVRMDPFEKWEKCGGTVKLCPKCHKKITWMLGVIELVVKEGLETEEVK' A
#
# COMPACT_ATOMS: atom_id res chain seq x y z
N MET A 1 -2.21 -5.68 -23.96
CA MET A 1 -0.90 -5.72 -23.29
C MET A 1 -1.10 -5.33 -21.83
N PRO A 2 -0.30 -5.83 -20.87
CA PRO A 2 -0.55 -5.55 -19.47
C PRO A 2 -0.12 -4.12 -19.12
N ILE A 3 -0.96 -3.41 -18.38
CA ILE A 3 -0.82 -1.98 -18.09
C ILE A 3 -0.46 -1.80 -16.62
N CYS A 4 0.47 -0.89 -16.32
CA CYS A 4 0.73 -0.48 -14.94
C CYS A 4 -0.47 0.32 -14.40
N PHE A 5 -1.09 -0.13 -13.31
CA PHE A 5 -2.28 0.50 -12.74
C PHE A 5 -2.11 2.00 -12.40
N MET A 6 -0.92 2.43 -11.97
CA MET A 6 -0.71 3.82 -11.53
C MET A 6 -0.30 4.80 -12.63
N CYS A 7 0.54 4.40 -13.59
CA CYS A 7 1.02 5.30 -14.65
C CYS A 7 0.37 5.05 -16.01
N GLU A 8 -0.50 4.03 -16.11
CA GLU A 8 -1.25 3.65 -17.32
C GLU A 8 -0.39 3.32 -18.56
N GLU A 9 0.93 3.35 -18.42
CA GLU A 9 1.86 2.91 -19.45
C GLU A 9 1.84 1.39 -19.61
N GLU A 10 1.87 0.95 -20.86
CA GLU A 10 2.04 -0.44 -21.23
C GLU A 10 3.43 -0.94 -20.81
N LYS A 11 3.47 -2.16 -20.26
CA LYS A 11 4.69 -2.82 -19.80
C LYS A 11 4.70 -4.27 -20.27
N SER A 12 5.86 -4.92 -20.23
CA SER A 12 5.89 -6.38 -20.30
C SER A 12 5.43 -6.98 -18.96
N ASN A 13 4.85 -8.19 -19.00
CA ASN A 13 4.34 -8.87 -17.79
C ASN A 13 5.43 -9.10 -16.74
N GLU A 14 6.66 -9.39 -17.17
CA GLU A 14 7.84 -9.53 -16.31
C GLU A 14 8.23 -8.22 -15.58
N ASN A 15 7.83 -7.07 -16.13
CA ASN A 15 8.08 -5.74 -15.59
C ASN A 15 6.90 -5.22 -14.75
N LEU A 16 5.98 -6.10 -14.33
CA LEU A 16 4.88 -5.76 -13.43
C LEU A 16 4.94 -6.61 -12.17
N GLN A 17 4.86 -5.93 -11.03
CA GLN A 17 4.86 -6.52 -9.69
C GLN A 17 3.46 -6.40 -9.09
N ASN A 18 3.07 -7.40 -8.29
CA ASN A 18 1.84 -7.31 -7.50
C ASN A 18 2.06 -6.34 -6.34
N HIS A 19 1.09 -5.47 -6.11
CA HIS A 19 1.01 -4.60 -4.96
C HIS A 19 -0.33 -4.80 -4.24
N HIS A 20 -0.31 -4.98 -2.93
CA HIS A 20 -1.54 -5.09 -2.14
C HIS A 20 -2.22 -3.72 -2.06
N LEU A 21 -3.54 -3.65 -2.30
CA LEU A 21 -4.27 -2.38 -2.17
C LEU A 21 -4.43 -1.95 -0.72
N ILE A 22 -4.54 -2.91 0.20
CA ILE A 22 -4.57 -2.64 1.63
C ILE A 22 -3.16 -2.89 2.21
N PRO A 23 -2.47 -1.84 2.70
CA PRO A 23 -1.19 -1.97 3.35
C PRO A 23 -1.25 -2.86 4.61
N GLY A 24 -0.20 -3.66 4.81
CA GLY A 24 -0.10 -4.59 5.94
C GLY A 24 -0.12 -3.92 7.33
N PHE A 25 0.22 -2.63 7.44
CA PHE A 25 0.11 -1.91 8.71
C PHE A 25 -1.34 -1.52 9.04
N LEU A 26 -2.16 -1.19 8.03
CA LEU A 26 -3.57 -0.85 8.27
C LEU A 26 -4.36 -2.06 8.77
N VAL A 27 -4.14 -3.24 8.19
CA VAL A 27 -4.82 -4.48 8.65
C VAL A 27 -4.44 -4.90 10.06
N ARG A 28 -3.44 -4.27 10.70
CA ARG A 28 -3.07 -4.53 12.09
C ARG A 28 -3.66 -3.51 13.06
N MET A 29 -4.43 -2.54 12.55
CA MET A 29 -5.06 -1.49 13.34
C MET A 29 -6.57 -1.73 13.46
N ASP A 30 -7.17 -1.37 14.60
CA ASP A 30 -8.62 -1.36 14.75
C ASP A 30 -9.25 -0.20 13.95
N PRO A 31 -10.39 -0.37 13.26
CA PRO A 31 -11.23 -1.57 13.11
C PRO A 31 -10.88 -2.43 11.87
N PHE A 32 -9.70 -2.22 11.28
CA PHE A 32 -9.30 -2.78 10.00
C PHE A 32 -8.73 -4.21 10.09
N GLU A 33 -8.65 -4.80 11.27
CA GLU A 33 -8.17 -6.18 11.48
C GLU A 33 -8.93 -7.21 10.63
N LYS A 34 -10.23 -6.98 10.41
CA LYS A 34 -11.08 -7.85 9.58
C LYS A 34 -10.85 -7.70 8.07
N TRP A 35 -10.08 -6.71 7.64
CA TRP A 35 -9.90 -6.34 6.23
C TRP A 35 -8.70 -7.03 5.57
N GLU A 36 -7.94 -7.83 6.31
CA GLU A 36 -6.78 -8.58 5.82
C GLU A 36 -7.08 -9.39 4.55
N LYS A 37 -8.30 -9.94 4.44
CA LYS A 37 -8.73 -10.78 3.31
C LYS A 37 -9.43 -10.02 2.18
N CYS A 38 -9.71 -8.72 2.35
CA CYS A 38 -10.56 -7.96 1.42
C CYS A 38 -9.78 -7.11 0.42
N GLY A 39 -8.45 -7.00 0.55
CA GLY A 39 -7.68 -5.99 -0.18
C GLY A 39 -7.37 -6.28 -1.64
N GLY A 40 -7.23 -7.55 -2.05
CA GLY A 40 -6.77 -7.86 -3.41
C GLY A 40 -5.39 -7.27 -3.76
N THR A 41 -5.00 -7.37 -5.04
CA THR A 41 -3.71 -6.88 -5.55
C THR A 41 -3.86 -6.20 -6.90
N VAL A 42 -3.07 -5.15 -7.14
CA VAL A 42 -2.91 -4.50 -8.46
C VAL A 42 -1.53 -4.73 -9.04
N LYS A 43 -1.38 -4.54 -10.36
CA LYS A 43 -0.10 -4.65 -11.07
C LYS A 43 0.55 -3.28 -11.24
N LEU A 44 1.79 -3.13 -10.78
CA LEU A 44 2.57 -1.89 -10.87
C LEU A 44 3.94 -2.13 -11.50
N CYS A 45 4.43 -1.17 -12.28
CA CYS A 45 5.82 -1.18 -12.73
C CYS A 45 6.76 -0.85 -11.56
N PRO A 46 8.07 -1.20 -11.60
CA PRO A 46 8.98 -1.02 -10.47
C PRO A 46 9.08 0.41 -9.93
N LYS A 47 9.08 1.40 -10.83
CA LYS A 47 9.09 2.83 -10.46
C LYS A 47 7.83 3.21 -9.66
N CYS A 48 6.68 2.76 -10.15
CA CYS A 48 5.38 3.02 -9.54
C CYS A 48 5.22 2.29 -8.21
N HIS A 49 5.64 1.03 -8.15
CA HIS A 49 5.65 0.21 -6.94
C HIS A 49 6.50 0.88 -5.84
N LYS A 50 7.73 1.31 -6.17
CA LYS A 50 8.60 2.01 -5.21
C LYS A 50 7.98 3.29 -4.67
N LYS A 51 7.34 4.08 -5.54
CA LYS A 51 6.68 5.34 -5.14
C LYS A 51 5.55 5.11 -4.15
N ILE A 52 4.65 4.16 -4.43
CA ILE A 52 3.53 3.86 -3.53
C ILE A 52 4.00 3.26 -2.21
N THR A 53 4.96 2.33 -2.23
CA THR A 53 5.54 1.78 -1.00
C THR A 53 6.16 2.87 -0.12
N TRP A 54 6.85 3.84 -0.70
CA TRP A 54 7.41 4.96 0.06
C TRP A 54 6.32 5.84 0.70
N MET A 55 5.27 6.20 -0.06
CA MET A 55 4.16 6.99 0.47
C MET A 55 3.45 6.26 1.62
N LEU A 56 3.22 4.95 1.47
CA LEU A 56 2.62 4.12 2.50
C LEU A 56 3.47 4.05 3.77
N GLY A 57 4.80 4.02 3.64
CA GLY A 57 5.71 4.09 4.79
C GLY A 57 5.63 5.42 5.54
N VAL A 58 5.47 6.55 4.82
CA VAL A 58 5.26 7.86 5.46
C VAL A 58 3.92 7.89 6.20
N ILE A 59 2.85 7.36 5.60
CA ILE A 59 1.54 7.27 6.26
C ILE A 59 1.62 6.39 7.51
N GLU A 60 2.28 5.24 7.45
CA GLU A 60 2.48 4.36 8.60
C GLU A 60 3.16 5.08 9.76
N LEU A 61 4.20 5.88 9.49
CA LEU A 61 4.90 6.67 10.51
C LEU A 61 3.96 7.71 11.14
N VAL A 62 3.27 8.51 10.32
CA VAL A 62 2.34 9.54 10.82
C VAL A 62 1.25 8.94 11.69
N VAL A 63 0.71 7.79 11.28
CA VAL A 63 -0.34 7.10 12.03
C VAL A 63 0.19 6.56 13.36
N LYS A 64 1.38 5.98 13.39
CA LYS A 64 2.01 5.51 14.64
C LYS A 64 2.26 6.65 15.63
N GLU A 65 2.86 7.75 15.18
CA GLU A 65 3.13 8.92 16.02
C GLU A 65 1.82 9.56 16.52
N GLY A 66 0.80 9.63 15.65
CA GLY A 66 -0.53 10.14 16.02
C GLY A 66 -1.20 9.33 17.14
N LEU A 67 -1.13 8.00 17.07
CA LEU A 67 -1.64 7.11 18.11
C LEU A 67 -0.89 7.28 19.44
N GLU A 68 0.44 7.38 19.41
CA GLU A 68 1.24 7.60 20.61
C GLU A 68 0.89 8.92 21.32
N THR A 69 0.52 9.96 20.58
CA THR A 69 0.09 11.23 21.18
C THR A 69 -1.31 11.22 21.78
N GLU A 70 -2.19 10.31 21.37
CA GLU A 70 -3.55 10.18 21.93
C GLU A 70 -3.58 9.34 23.22
N GLU A 71 -2.66 8.38 23.39
CA GLU A 71 -2.55 7.58 24.63
C GLU A 71 -1.98 8.37 25.83
N VAL A 72 -1.40 9.55 25.60
CA VAL A 72 -0.91 10.45 26.65
C VAL A 72 -1.95 11.55 26.94
N LYS A 73 -3.16 11.17 27.40
CA LYS A 73 -4.15 12.09 27.98
C LYS A 73 -4.95 11.48 29.12
#